data_AF-A0AAW2CC84-F1
#
_entry.id   AF-A0AAW2CC84-F1
#
_cell.length_a   1.000
_cell.length_b   1.000
_cell.length_c   1.000
_cell.angle_alpha   90.00
_cell.angle_beta   90.00
_cell.angle_gamma   90.00
#
_symmetry.space_group_name_H-M   'P 1'
#
loop_
_entity.id
_entity.type
_entity.pdbx_description
1 polymer ?
#
loop_
_entity_poly.entity_id
_entity_poly.type
_entity_poly.pdbx_seq_one_letter_code
_entity_poly.pdbx_strand_id
1 'polypeptide(L)'
;MAGSTELESQTIADSAVHRESLSSFAAVLLAIRLRVSIWATLGHTNSDEAVAFFEAFHVFLIFLNSILGAIIGIHFQALNISPLETHLGIILLFIMATVVYIIAYLEIKLQTQDAAYLFIFRLVCLVSGILSVELLVTLIVSPFWLLMVNLCPILIIGVLRHWYQGIYGGLFETADMVLKAVHILYNKIYGLPYWMYGRLLQISQSGVSNAISSREGEIEMQLASIAGYVA
;
A
#
# COMPACT_ATOMS: atom_id res chain seq x y z
N MET A 1 64.53 6.27 -10.99
CA MET A 1 63.46 6.40 -12.01
C MET A 1 62.37 5.36 -11.77
N ALA A 2 61.78 5.32 -10.56
CA ALA A 2 60.74 4.34 -10.20
C ALA A 2 59.40 4.98 -9.78
N GLY A 3 59.29 6.32 -9.82
CA GLY A 3 58.10 7.04 -9.34
C GLY A 3 57.10 7.46 -10.41
N SER A 4 57.33 7.14 -11.69
CA SER A 4 56.46 7.61 -12.79
C SER A 4 55.33 6.63 -13.14
N THR A 5 55.46 5.35 -12.78
CA THR A 5 54.51 4.29 -13.17
C THR A 5 53.35 4.11 -12.19
N GLU A 6 53.48 4.54 -10.93
CA GLU A 6 52.38 4.48 -9.95
C GLU A 6 51.31 5.56 -10.21
N LEU A 7 51.72 6.76 -10.67
CA LEU A 7 50.80 7.87 -10.87
C LEU A 7 49.82 7.63 -12.06
N GLU A 8 50.28 6.98 -13.14
CA GLU A 8 49.42 6.62 -14.27
C GLU A 8 48.42 5.51 -13.92
N SER A 9 48.83 4.52 -13.12
CA SER A 9 47.94 3.42 -12.70
C SER A 9 46.77 3.94 -11.85
N GLN A 10 47.02 4.91 -10.98
CA GLN A 10 46.01 5.49 -10.09
C GLN A 10 44.98 6.36 -10.84
N THR A 11 45.44 7.07 -11.88
CA THR A 11 44.55 7.92 -12.71
C THR A 11 43.59 7.08 -13.58
N ILE A 12 44.03 5.88 -14.01
CA ILE A 12 43.18 4.96 -14.79
C ILE A 12 42.11 4.31 -13.90
N ALA A 13 42.45 3.93 -12.67
CA ALA A 13 41.51 3.34 -11.71
C ALA A 13 40.37 4.30 -11.35
N ASP A 14 40.67 5.59 -11.10
CA ASP A 14 39.64 6.59 -10.77
C ASP A 14 38.67 6.86 -11.95
N SER A 15 39.17 6.79 -13.19
CA SER A 15 38.33 6.96 -14.39
C SER A 15 37.35 5.80 -14.62
N ALA A 16 37.72 4.57 -14.23
CA ALA A 16 36.87 3.39 -14.34
C ALA A 16 35.74 3.41 -13.30
N VAL A 17 36.06 3.77 -12.05
CA VAL A 17 35.08 3.90 -10.95
C VAL A 17 34.03 4.97 -11.27
N HIS A 18 34.44 6.09 -11.87
CA HIS A 18 33.51 7.17 -12.22
C HIS A 18 32.56 6.79 -13.38
N ARG A 19 33.00 5.94 -14.31
CA ARG A 19 32.16 5.44 -15.42
C ARG A 19 31.09 4.46 -14.94
N GLU A 20 31.41 3.59 -14.00
CA GLU A 20 30.45 2.63 -13.45
C GLU A 20 29.33 3.32 -12.66
N SER A 21 29.68 4.35 -11.88
CA SER A 21 28.73 5.20 -11.14
C SER A 21 27.69 5.88 -12.06
N LEU A 22 28.12 6.40 -13.21
CA LEU A 22 27.23 7.06 -14.17
C LEU A 22 26.25 6.08 -14.83
N SER A 23 26.67 4.83 -15.09
CA SER A 23 25.78 3.81 -15.67
C SER A 23 24.69 3.37 -14.69
N SER A 24 25.03 3.25 -13.40
CA SER A 24 24.09 2.94 -12.33
C SER A 24 23.04 4.03 -12.15
N PHE A 25 23.47 5.30 -12.17
CA PHE A 25 22.57 6.45 -12.03
C PHE A 25 21.58 6.55 -13.20
N ALA A 26 22.04 6.29 -14.43
CA ALA A 26 21.17 6.26 -15.61
C ALA A 26 20.13 5.13 -15.52
N ALA A 27 20.50 3.95 -15.03
CA ALA A 27 19.58 2.83 -14.83
C ALA A 27 18.50 3.15 -13.77
N VAL A 28 18.88 3.77 -12.65
CA VAL A 28 17.95 4.21 -11.61
C VAL A 28 17.00 5.29 -12.14
N LEU A 29 17.51 6.26 -12.89
CA LEU A 29 16.70 7.31 -13.50
C LEU A 29 15.70 6.75 -14.52
N LEU A 30 16.13 5.75 -15.30
CA LEU A 30 15.27 5.03 -16.25
C LEU A 30 14.17 4.29 -15.49
N ALA A 31 14.50 3.58 -14.41
CA ALA A 31 13.54 2.86 -13.57
C ALA A 31 12.51 3.80 -12.92
N ILE A 32 12.94 4.98 -12.45
CA ILE A 32 12.05 6.01 -11.89
C ILE A 32 11.12 6.58 -12.97
N ARG A 33 11.65 6.91 -14.15
CA ARG A 33 10.83 7.41 -15.27
C ARG A 33 9.85 6.35 -15.78
N LEU A 34 10.29 5.09 -15.84
CA LEU A 34 9.43 3.95 -16.18
C LEU A 34 8.29 3.85 -15.16
N ARG A 35 8.60 3.93 -13.86
CA ARG A 35 7.61 3.88 -12.78
C ARG A 35 6.57 4.99 -12.89
N VAL A 36 7.01 6.23 -13.14
CA VAL A 36 6.11 7.39 -13.29
C VAL A 36 5.24 7.26 -14.54
N SER A 37 5.83 6.83 -15.66
CA SER A 37 5.09 6.60 -16.91
C SER A 37 4.05 5.50 -16.75
N ILE A 38 4.44 4.36 -16.16
CA ILE A 38 3.54 3.23 -15.90
C ILE A 38 2.37 3.67 -15.04
N TRP A 39 2.61 4.47 -13.99
CA TRP A 39 1.54 4.96 -13.11
C TRP A 39 0.58 5.90 -13.83
N ALA A 40 1.09 6.78 -14.69
CA ALA A 40 0.27 7.68 -15.49
C ALA A 40 -0.62 6.92 -16.49
N THR A 41 -0.08 5.88 -17.14
CA THR A 41 -0.82 5.07 -18.10
C THR A 41 -1.81 4.11 -17.43
N LEU A 42 -1.48 3.54 -16.26
CA LEU A 42 -2.36 2.63 -15.52
C LEU A 42 -3.61 3.34 -14.94
N GLY A 43 -3.53 4.66 -14.70
CA GLY A 43 -4.65 5.46 -14.18
C GLY A 43 -5.78 5.71 -15.19
N HIS A 44 -5.57 5.45 -16.49
CA HIS A 44 -6.60 5.49 -17.52
C HIS A 44 -6.96 4.07 -17.95
N THR A 45 -7.73 3.40 -17.10
CA THR A 45 -7.94 1.94 -17.11
C THR A 45 -8.61 1.36 -18.37
N ASN A 46 -9.30 2.17 -19.18
CA ASN A 46 -10.14 1.69 -20.29
C ASN A 46 -9.85 2.31 -21.67
N SER A 47 -8.69 2.95 -21.91
CA SER A 47 -8.39 3.41 -23.27
C SER A 47 -7.80 2.28 -24.12
N ASP A 48 -8.17 2.23 -25.40
CA ASP A 48 -7.59 1.32 -26.40
C ASP A 48 -6.05 1.44 -26.46
N GLU A 49 -5.53 2.63 -26.12
CA GLU A 49 -4.11 2.94 -26.03
C GLU A 49 -3.40 2.17 -24.91
N ALA A 50 -4.03 1.98 -23.76
CA ALA A 50 -3.46 1.20 -22.65
C ALA A 50 -3.36 -0.30 -23.01
N VAL A 51 -4.31 -0.82 -23.79
CA VAL A 51 -4.27 -2.19 -24.30
C VAL A 51 -3.13 -2.34 -25.32
N ALA A 52 -3.04 -1.43 -26.29
CA ALA A 52 -1.97 -1.44 -27.29
C ALA A 52 -0.57 -1.33 -26.66
N PHE A 53 -0.41 -0.46 -25.66
CA PHE A 53 0.83 -0.36 -24.89
C PHE A 53 1.18 -1.68 -24.22
N PHE A 54 0.20 -2.34 -23.58
CA PHE A 54 0.43 -3.58 -22.87
C PHE A 54 0.80 -4.74 -23.80
N GLU A 55 0.18 -4.82 -24.97
CA GLU A 55 0.57 -5.79 -26.01
C GLU A 55 1.99 -5.53 -26.52
N ALA A 56 2.33 -4.27 -26.83
CA ALA A 56 3.68 -3.91 -27.25
C ALA A 56 4.72 -4.24 -26.16
N PHE A 57 4.39 -3.95 -24.90
CA PHE A 57 5.23 -4.25 -23.76
C PHE A 57 5.42 -5.77 -23.55
N HIS A 58 4.35 -6.56 -23.69
CA HIS A 58 4.41 -8.01 -23.62
C HIS A 58 5.32 -8.61 -24.70
N VAL A 59 5.17 -8.16 -25.95
CA VAL A 59 6.05 -8.58 -27.06
C VAL A 59 7.51 -8.22 -26.78
N PHE A 60 7.74 -7.00 -26.28
CA PHE A 60 9.08 -6.55 -25.89
C PHE A 60 9.69 -7.40 -24.77
N LEU A 61 8.92 -7.73 -23.74
CA LEU A 61 9.38 -8.59 -22.64
C LEU A 61 9.72 -10.00 -23.12
N ILE A 62 8.89 -10.61 -23.97
CA ILE A 62 9.18 -11.93 -24.54
C ILE A 62 10.48 -11.88 -25.34
N PHE A 63 10.66 -10.85 -26.17
CA PHE A 63 11.87 -10.66 -26.96
C PHE A 63 13.11 -10.51 -26.08
N LEU A 64 13.06 -9.67 -25.05
CA LEU A 64 14.15 -9.48 -24.10
C LEU A 64 14.50 -10.78 -23.37
N ASN A 65 13.50 -11.47 -22.80
CA ASN A 65 13.71 -12.73 -22.10
C ASN A 65 14.34 -13.79 -23.01
N SER A 66 13.93 -13.84 -24.28
CA SER A 66 14.50 -14.77 -25.26
C SER A 66 15.97 -14.47 -25.55
N ILE A 67 16.31 -13.20 -25.80
CA ILE A 67 17.70 -12.78 -26.07
C ILE A 67 18.58 -13.01 -24.86
N LEU A 68 18.16 -12.54 -23.69
CA LEU A 68 18.91 -12.70 -22.45
C LEU A 68 19.08 -14.19 -22.11
N GLY A 69 18.05 -15.02 -22.33
CA GLY A 69 18.13 -16.46 -22.15
C GLY A 69 19.17 -17.11 -23.07
N ALA A 70 19.23 -16.68 -24.34
CA ALA A 70 20.25 -17.14 -25.28
C ALA A 70 21.67 -16.71 -24.85
N ILE A 71 21.83 -15.46 -24.40
CA ILE A 71 23.12 -14.94 -23.89
C ILE A 71 23.58 -15.74 -22.67
N ILE A 72 22.68 -15.99 -21.71
CA ILE A 72 22.96 -16.84 -20.54
C ILE A 72 23.37 -18.24 -21.01
N GLY A 73 22.62 -18.86 -21.91
CA GLY A 73 22.93 -20.19 -22.45
C GLY A 73 24.36 -20.25 -23.02
N ILE A 74 24.73 -19.29 -23.86
CA ILE A 74 26.07 -19.18 -24.45
C ILE A 74 27.13 -18.94 -23.36
N HIS A 75 26.85 -18.07 -22.38
CA HIS A 75 27.77 -17.72 -21.31
C HIS A 75 28.13 -18.94 -20.43
N PHE A 76 27.13 -19.69 -19.97
CA PHE A 76 27.37 -20.89 -19.16
C PHE A 76 27.99 -22.02 -19.97
N GLN A 77 27.62 -22.16 -21.25
CA GLN A 77 28.26 -23.12 -22.14
C GLN A 77 29.76 -22.81 -22.30
N ALA A 78 30.14 -21.54 -22.44
CA ALA A 78 31.54 -21.13 -22.54
C ALA A 78 32.32 -21.39 -21.24
N LEU A 79 31.67 -21.27 -20.08
CA LEU A 79 32.29 -21.54 -18.77
C LEU A 79 32.34 -23.03 -18.42
N ASN A 80 31.64 -23.90 -19.15
CA ASN A 80 31.51 -25.34 -18.87
C ASN A 80 31.01 -25.62 -17.44
N ILE A 81 30.15 -24.74 -16.92
CA ILE A 81 29.53 -24.84 -15.59
C ILE A 81 28.01 -24.92 -15.78
N SER A 82 27.35 -25.78 -15.00
CA SER A 82 25.90 -25.85 -14.98
C SER A 82 25.31 -24.61 -14.29
N PRO A 83 24.45 -23.81 -14.95
CA PRO A 83 23.78 -22.68 -14.31
C PRO A 83 22.87 -23.14 -13.17
N LEU A 84 22.34 -24.36 -13.27
CA LEU A 84 21.47 -24.94 -12.25
C LEU A 84 22.21 -25.19 -10.94
N GLU A 85 23.49 -25.57 -11.01
CA GLU A 85 24.29 -25.89 -9.82
C GLU A 85 24.74 -24.63 -9.08
N THR A 86 25.05 -23.57 -9.83
CA THR A 86 25.58 -22.31 -9.29
C THR A 86 24.48 -21.31 -8.88
N HIS A 87 23.35 -21.31 -9.59
CA HIS A 87 22.33 -20.27 -9.49
C HIS A 87 20.90 -20.83 -9.33
N LEU A 88 20.75 -22.01 -8.72
CA LEU A 88 19.46 -22.71 -8.56
C LEU A 88 18.33 -21.80 -8.06
N GLY A 89 18.57 -21.04 -6.98
CA GLY A 89 17.55 -20.19 -6.37
C GLY A 89 17.04 -19.09 -7.31
N ILE A 90 17.92 -18.58 -8.15
CA ILE A 90 17.64 -17.48 -9.08
C ILE A 90 16.84 -17.99 -10.26
N ILE A 91 17.23 -19.17 -10.77
CA ILE A 91 16.51 -19.87 -11.85
C ILE A 91 15.10 -20.23 -11.37
N LEU A 92 14.94 -20.71 -10.14
CA LEU A 92 13.63 -20.98 -9.55
C LEU A 92 12.78 -19.71 -9.42
N LEU A 93 13.35 -18.60 -8.93
CA LEU A 93 12.64 -17.32 -8.86
C LEU A 93 12.24 -16.82 -10.25
N PHE A 94 13.10 -16.98 -11.25
CA PHE A 94 12.81 -16.62 -12.63
C PHE A 94 11.65 -17.46 -13.20
N ILE A 95 11.66 -18.78 -12.96
CA ILE A 95 10.56 -19.67 -13.38
C ILE A 95 9.26 -19.23 -12.72
N MET A 96 9.25 -18.99 -11.41
CA MET A 96 8.06 -18.55 -10.68
C MET A 96 7.54 -17.20 -11.19
N ALA A 97 8.43 -16.21 -11.37
CA ALA A 97 8.07 -14.90 -11.92
C ALA A 97 7.46 -15.03 -13.33
N THR A 98 8.02 -15.90 -14.17
CA THR A 98 7.54 -16.14 -15.53
C THR A 98 6.19 -16.85 -15.54
N VAL A 99 5.97 -17.81 -14.64
CA VAL A 99 4.66 -18.48 -14.49
C VAL A 99 3.59 -17.48 -14.05
N VAL A 100 3.88 -16.66 -13.02
CA VAL A 100 2.96 -15.60 -12.56
C VAL A 100 2.65 -14.61 -13.68
N TYR A 101 3.67 -14.21 -14.44
CA TYR A 101 3.54 -13.35 -15.62
C TYR A 101 2.58 -13.94 -16.67
N ILE A 102 2.79 -15.20 -17.06
CA ILE A 102 1.96 -15.89 -18.06
C ILE A 102 0.52 -16.01 -17.57
N ILE A 103 0.30 -16.41 -16.31
CA ILE A 103 -1.05 -16.52 -15.75
C ILE A 103 -1.74 -15.17 -15.76
N ALA A 104 -1.09 -14.11 -15.27
CA ALA A 104 -1.66 -12.77 -15.25
C ALA A 104 -1.95 -12.24 -16.66
N TYR A 105 -1.07 -12.53 -17.64
CA TYR A 105 -1.29 -12.17 -19.04
C TYR A 105 -2.48 -12.92 -19.66
N LEU A 106 -2.59 -14.23 -19.40
CA LEU A 106 -3.71 -15.04 -19.87
C LEU A 106 -5.03 -14.55 -19.27
N GLU A 107 -5.07 -14.25 -17.97
CA GLU A 107 -6.26 -13.68 -17.32
C GLU A 107 -6.67 -12.35 -17.99
N ILE A 108 -5.73 -11.46 -18.29
CA ILE A 108 -6.01 -10.21 -19.03
C ILE A 108 -6.61 -10.47 -20.42
N LYS A 109 -6.14 -11.50 -21.12
CA LYS A 109 -6.65 -11.88 -22.46
C LYS A 109 -7.99 -12.60 -22.41
N LEU A 110 -8.26 -13.38 -21.36
CA LEU A 110 -9.41 -14.27 -21.26
C LEU A 110 -10.65 -13.57 -20.68
N GLN A 111 -10.48 -12.53 -19.86
CA GLN A 111 -11.58 -11.99 -19.07
C GLN A 111 -12.27 -10.74 -19.64
N THR A 112 -13.59 -10.83 -19.67
CA THR A 112 -14.58 -9.75 -19.78
C THR A 112 -14.98 -9.21 -18.39
N GLN A 113 -14.02 -9.07 -17.46
CA GLN A 113 -14.31 -8.74 -16.06
C GLN A 113 -14.09 -7.26 -15.70
N ASP A 114 -14.72 -6.91 -14.58
CA ASP A 114 -14.76 -5.62 -13.91
C ASP A 114 -13.42 -4.88 -13.91
N ALA A 115 -13.47 -3.58 -14.22
CA ALA A 115 -12.29 -2.74 -14.50
C ALA A 115 -11.27 -2.70 -13.35
N ALA A 116 -11.74 -2.91 -12.11
CA ALA A 116 -10.90 -2.95 -10.92
C ALA A 116 -9.95 -4.17 -10.89
N TYR A 117 -10.41 -5.36 -11.30
CA TYR A 117 -9.58 -6.57 -11.32
C TYR A 117 -8.55 -6.53 -12.45
N LEU A 118 -8.94 -5.98 -13.60
CA LEU A 118 -8.09 -5.82 -14.76
C LEU A 118 -6.84 -4.96 -14.43
N PHE A 119 -7.03 -3.90 -13.64
CA PHE A 119 -5.93 -3.10 -13.12
C PHE A 119 -4.93 -3.90 -12.28
N ILE A 120 -5.43 -4.73 -11.35
CA ILE A 120 -4.59 -5.56 -10.48
C ILE A 120 -3.78 -6.56 -11.32
N PHE A 121 -4.42 -7.26 -12.26
CA PHE A 121 -3.72 -8.20 -13.12
C PHE A 121 -2.69 -7.53 -14.03
N ARG A 122 -2.99 -6.34 -14.58
CA ARG A 122 -2.00 -5.54 -15.35
C ARG A 122 -0.79 -5.19 -14.50
N LEU A 123 -1.00 -4.78 -13.25
CA LEU A 123 0.08 -4.47 -12.33
C LEU A 123 0.92 -5.71 -12.02
N VAL A 124 0.28 -6.83 -11.68
CA VAL A 124 0.96 -8.11 -11.39
C VAL A 124 1.76 -8.59 -12.59
N CYS A 125 1.16 -8.57 -13.79
CA CYS A 125 1.83 -8.96 -15.02
C CYS A 125 3.04 -8.05 -15.32
N LEU A 126 2.89 -6.74 -15.16
CA LEU A 126 3.98 -5.80 -15.40
C LEU A 126 5.13 -6.01 -14.42
N VAL A 127 4.83 -6.08 -13.11
CA VAL A 127 5.84 -6.26 -12.06
C VAL A 127 6.55 -7.60 -12.22
N SER A 128 5.82 -8.68 -12.47
CA SER A 128 6.40 -10.01 -12.67
C SER A 128 7.24 -10.10 -13.95
N GLY A 129 6.82 -9.45 -15.03
CA GLY A 129 7.58 -9.38 -16.28
C GLY A 129 8.90 -8.61 -16.13
N ILE A 130 8.88 -7.47 -15.43
CA ILE A 130 10.10 -6.71 -15.12
C ILE A 130 11.02 -7.52 -14.21
N LEU A 131 10.47 -8.15 -13.17
CA LEU A 131 11.24 -8.99 -12.25
C LEU A 131 11.92 -10.16 -12.98
N SER A 132 11.23 -10.77 -13.95
CA SER A 132 11.77 -11.84 -14.79
C SER A 132 13.01 -11.38 -15.58
N VAL A 133 12.93 -10.21 -16.23
CA VAL A 133 14.07 -9.61 -16.95
C VAL A 133 15.20 -9.25 -15.99
N GLU A 134 14.89 -8.65 -14.85
CA GLU A 134 15.88 -8.28 -13.82
C GLU A 134 16.63 -9.52 -13.30
N LEU A 135 15.93 -10.63 -13.04
CA LEU A 135 16.54 -11.88 -12.62
C LEU A 135 17.49 -12.45 -13.68
N LEU A 136 17.13 -12.38 -14.98
CA LEU A 136 18.03 -12.77 -16.07
C LEU A 136 19.28 -11.89 -16.13
N VAL A 137 19.11 -10.57 -16.04
CA VAL A 137 20.25 -9.64 -16.02
C VAL A 137 21.14 -9.94 -14.82
N THR A 138 20.56 -10.18 -13.65
CA THR A 138 21.34 -10.50 -12.44
C THR A 138 22.14 -11.80 -12.63
N LEU A 139 21.62 -12.76 -13.38
CA LEU A 139 22.31 -14.01 -13.72
C LEU A 139 23.53 -13.77 -14.62
N ILE A 140 23.47 -12.81 -15.54
CA ILE A 140 24.61 -12.37 -16.37
C ILE A 140 25.62 -11.57 -15.54
N VAL A 141 25.14 -10.69 -14.68
CA VAL A 141 25.95 -9.75 -13.88
C VAL A 141 26.28 -10.35 -12.50
N SER A 142 26.29 -11.68 -12.38
CA SER A 142 26.57 -12.46 -11.17
C SER A 142 27.74 -11.95 -10.28
N PRO A 143 28.87 -11.41 -10.79
CA PRO A 143 29.88 -10.81 -9.92
C PRO A 143 29.45 -9.52 -9.18
N PHE A 144 28.44 -8.77 -9.65
CA PHE A 144 27.89 -7.60 -8.96
C PHE A 144 26.68 -7.92 -8.06
N TRP A 145 26.28 -9.20 -7.98
CA TRP A 145 25.13 -9.71 -7.21
C TRP A 145 25.17 -9.30 -5.74
N LEU A 146 26.36 -9.31 -5.11
CA LEU A 146 26.52 -8.91 -3.71
C LEU A 146 26.15 -7.44 -3.45
N LEU A 147 26.33 -6.57 -4.45
CA LEU A 147 26.04 -5.15 -4.34
C LEU A 147 24.53 -4.89 -4.48
N MET A 148 23.86 -5.60 -5.39
CA MET A 148 22.40 -5.57 -5.53
C MET A 148 21.66 -6.24 -4.38
N VAL A 149 22.13 -7.38 -3.86
CA VAL A 149 21.51 -8.06 -2.70
C VAL A 149 21.62 -7.25 -1.41
N ASN A 150 22.58 -6.34 -1.29
CA ASN A 150 22.67 -5.46 -0.13
C ASN A 150 21.79 -4.21 -0.29
N LEU A 151 21.67 -3.68 -1.52
CA LEU A 151 20.83 -2.51 -1.81
C LEU A 151 19.32 -2.83 -1.88
N CYS A 152 18.97 -4.00 -2.39
CA CYS A 152 17.58 -4.41 -2.62
C CYS A 152 16.74 -4.52 -1.33
N PRO A 153 17.19 -5.16 -0.23
CA PRO A 153 16.43 -5.15 1.01
C PRO A 153 16.32 -3.76 1.62
N ILE A 154 17.32 -2.87 1.44
CA ILE A 154 17.25 -1.48 1.91
C ILE A 154 16.17 -0.70 1.15
N LEU A 155 16.09 -0.87 -0.16
CA LEU A 155 15.06 -0.25 -1.00
C LEU A 155 13.67 -0.84 -0.76
N ILE A 156 13.55 -2.17 -0.69
CA ILE A 156 12.28 -2.85 -0.41
C ILE A 156 11.78 -2.49 0.99
N ILE A 157 12.62 -2.54 2.02
CA ILE A 157 12.24 -2.16 3.39
C ILE A 157 11.91 -0.67 3.44
N GLY A 158 12.67 0.19 2.77
CA GLY A 158 12.39 1.63 2.73
C GLY A 158 11.04 1.96 2.08
N VAL A 159 10.74 1.33 0.93
CA VAL A 159 9.48 1.53 0.21
C VAL A 159 8.32 0.86 0.93
N LEU A 160 8.48 -0.36 1.45
CA LEU A 160 7.45 -1.01 2.28
C LEU A 160 7.16 -0.18 3.52
N ARG A 161 8.18 0.36 4.20
CA ARG A 161 7.98 1.17 5.40
C ARG A 161 7.17 2.43 5.10
N HIS A 162 7.42 3.07 3.95
CA HIS A 162 6.66 4.24 3.53
C HIS A 162 5.19 3.90 3.20
N TRP A 163 4.96 2.81 2.46
CA TRP A 163 3.61 2.32 2.16
C TRP A 163 2.86 1.86 3.41
N TYR A 164 3.55 1.14 4.29
CA TYR A 164 3.00 0.63 5.54
C TYR A 164 2.62 1.77 6.49
N GLN A 165 3.43 2.83 6.56
CA GLN A 165 3.06 4.05 7.29
C GLN A 165 1.82 4.74 6.71
N GLY A 166 1.68 4.78 5.37
CA GLY A 166 0.48 5.32 4.73
C GLY A 166 -0.78 4.53 5.07
N ILE A 167 -0.71 3.20 5.00
CA ILE A 167 -1.83 2.30 5.32
C ILE A 167 -2.19 2.38 6.81
N TYR A 168 -1.20 2.39 7.71
CA TYR A 168 -1.44 2.55 9.15
C TYR A 168 -2.04 3.92 9.49
N GLY A 169 -1.58 4.98 8.83
CA GLY A 169 -2.16 6.32 8.98
C GLY A 169 -3.65 6.33 8.62
N GLY A 170 -4.00 5.76 7.47
CA GLY A 170 -5.40 5.67 7.03
C GLY A 170 -6.28 4.80 7.96
N LEU A 171 -5.75 3.67 8.44
CA LEU A 171 -6.46 2.82 9.41
C LEU A 171 -6.69 3.54 10.74
N PHE A 172 -5.69 4.27 11.23
CA PHE A 172 -5.78 5.01 12.48
C PHE A 172 -6.79 6.16 12.39
N GLU A 173 -6.79 6.90 11.29
CA GLU A 173 -7.73 7.99 11.04
C GLU A 173 -9.17 7.47 10.92
N THR A 174 -9.36 6.33 10.24
CA THR A 174 -10.66 5.67 10.15
C THR A 174 -11.14 5.19 11.52
N ALA A 175 -10.25 4.60 12.33
CA ALA A 175 -10.57 4.16 13.68
C ALA A 175 -10.92 5.34 14.61
N ASP A 176 -10.22 6.47 14.51
CA ASP A 176 -10.53 7.69 15.28
C ASP A 176 -11.91 8.26 14.94
N MET A 177 -12.27 8.30 13.64
CA MET A 177 -13.61 8.71 13.22
C MET A 177 -14.70 7.78 13.77
N VAL A 178 -14.49 6.46 13.72
CA VAL A 178 -15.41 5.48 14.28
C VAL A 178 -15.53 5.66 15.80
N LEU A 179 -14.42 5.85 16.50
CA LEU A 179 -14.41 6.05 17.95
C LEU A 179 -15.16 7.34 18.35
N LYS A 180 -14.94 8.44 17.63
CA LYS A 180 -15.68 9.70 17.81
C LYS A 180 -17.18 9.52 17.57
N ALA A 181 -17.56 8.81 16.51
CA ALA A 181 -18.96 8.53 16.20
C ALA A 181 -19.62 7.70 17.31
N VAL A 182 -18.94 6.63 17.78
CA VAL A 182 -19.40 5.81 18.90
C VAL A 182 -19.53 6.64 20.18
N HIS A 183 -18.58 7.53 20.47
CA HIS A 183 -18.62 8.39 21.64
C HIS A 183 -19.80 9.38 21.59
N ILE A 184 -20.07 9.99 20.43
CA ILE A 184 -21.25 10.85 20.23
C ILE A 184 -22.55 10.06 20.43
N LEU A 185 -22.63 8.85 19.87
CA LEU A 185 -23.79 7.98 20.03
C LEU A 185 -24.00 7.59 21.49
N TYR A 186 -22.93 7.21 22.19
CA TYR A 186 -22.94 6.87 23.61
C TYR A 186 -23.43 8.05 24.45
N ASN A 187 -22.88 9.25 24.27
CA ASN A 187 -23.32 10.45 25.00
C ASN A 187 -24.80 10.76 24.72
N LYS A 188 -25.29 10.53 23.50
CA LYS A 188 -26.70 10.74 23.16
C LYS A 188 -27.62 9.71 23.83
N ILE A 189 -27.20 8.45 23.87
CA ILE A 189 -27.95 7.37 24.54
C ILE A 189 -27.96 7.57 26.05
N TYR A 190 -26.84 7.91 26.68
CA TYR A 190 -26.76 8.09 28.14
C TYR A 190 -27.32 9.44 28.63
N GLY A 191 -27.29 10.48 27.80
CA GLY A 191 -27.92 11.76 28.10
C GLY A 191 -29.45 11.66 28.18
N LEU A 192 -30.06 10.73 27.44
CA LEU A 192 -31.50 10.57 27.35
C LEU A 192 -32.13 10.08 28.68
N PRO A 193 -31.61 9.05 29.38
CA PRO A 193 -32.00 8.69 30.73
C PRO A 193 -31.83 9.84 31.73
N TYR A 194 -30.72 10.57 31.67
CA TYR A 194 -30.45 11.66 32.61
C TYR A 194 -31.48 12.80 32.45
N TRP A 195 -31.80 13.14 31.20
CA TRP A 195 -32.85 14.10 30.87
C TRP A 195 -34.24 13.63 31.31
N MET A 196 -34.56 12.34 31.08
CA MET A 196 -35.83 11.74 31.53
C MET A 196 -35.94 11.73 33.06
N TYR A 197 -34.87 11.40 33.79
CA TYR A 197 -34.82 11.45 35.25
C TYR A 197 -35.07 12.86 35.77
N GLY A 198 -34.44 13.88 35.16
CA GLY A 198 -34.66 15.29 35.52
C GLY A 198 -36.11 15.71 35.32
N ARG A 199 -36.73 15.32 34.20
CA ARG A 199 -38.15 15.58 33.92
C ARG A 199 -39.09 14.89 34.92
N LEU A 200 -38.84 13.61 35.23
CA LEU A 200 -39.62 12.85 36.21
C LEU A 200 -39.54 13.47 37.60
N LEU A 201 -38.35 13.90 38.01
CA LEU A 201 -38.12 14.56 39.30
C LEU A 201 -38.91 15.89 39.40
N GLN A 202 -38.90 16.71 38.35
CA GLN A 202 -39.68 17.95 38.30
C GLN A 202 -41.19 17.70 38.39
N ILE A 203 -41.71 16.70 37.67
CA ILE A 203 -43.15 16.35 37.73
C ILE A 203 -43.51 15.90 39.14
N SER A 204 -42.70 15.04 39.76
CA SER A 204 -42.91 14.58 41.14
C SER A 204 -42.95 15.75 42.13
N GLN A 205 -41.99 16.69 42.05
CA GLN A 205 -41.95 17.86 42.92
C GLN A 205 -43.14 18.80 42.71
N SER A 206 -43.55 19.05 41.47
CA SER A 206 -44.71 19.89 41.16
C SER A 206 -46.04 19.27 41.62
N GLY A 207 -46.21 17.95 41.48
CA GLY A 207 -47.39 17.24 41.97
C GLY A 207 -47.52 17.27 43.49
N VAL A 208 -46.40 17.09 44.20
CA VAL A 208 -46.36 17.20 45.67
C VAL A 208 -46.70 18.62 46.14
N SER A 209 -46.13 19.65 45.50
CA SER A 209 -46.44 21.05 45.83
C SER A 209 -47.92 21.38 45.64
N ASN A 210 -48.53 20.93 44.54
CA ASN A 210 -49.95 21.16 44.26
C ASN A 210 -50.87 20.42 45.24
N ALA A 211 -50.52 19.19 45.64
CA ALA A 211 -51.29 18.41 46.60
C ALA A 211 -51.26 19.02 48.01
N ILE A 212 -50.10 19.54 48.44
CA ILE A 212 -49.95 20.24 49.72
C ILE A 212 -50.79 21.53 49.72
N SER A 213 -50.66 22.35 48.67
CA SER A 213 -51.43 23.60 48.55
C SER A 213 -52.94 23.35 48.50
N SER A 214 -53.40 22.30 47.80
CA SER A 214 -54.82 21.93 47.77
C SER A 214 -55.35 21.49 49.14
N ARG A 215 -54.57 20.73 49.91
CA ARG A 215 -54.96 20.32 51.27
C ARG A 215 -54.99 21.50 52.24
N GLU A 216 -54.05 22.42 52.12
CA GLU A 216 -53.99 23.62 52.94
C GLU A 216 -55.25 24.47 52.73
N GLY A 217 -55.67 24.68 51.47
CA GLY A 217 -56.93 25.37 51.16
C GLY A 217 -58.19 24.66 51.68
N GLU A 218 -58.23 23.32 51.67
CA GLU A 218 -59.35 22.55 52.21
C GLU A 218 -59.45 22.64 53.74
N ILE A 219 -58.30 22.60 54.43
CA ILE A 219 -58.22 22.76 55.90
C ILE A 219 -58.65 24.17 56.31
N GLU A 220 -58.20 25.21 55.60
CA GLU A 220 -58.62 26.60 55.86
C GLU A 220 -60.14 26.76 55.69
N MET A 221 -60.72 26.14 54.66
CA MET A 221 -62.17 26.16 54.43
C MET A 221 -62.95 25.43 55.55
N GLN A 222 -62.44 24.29 56.02
CA GLN A 222 -63.05 23.56 57.15
C GLN A 222 -62.97 24.35 58.45
N LEU A 223 -61.84 25.01 58.74
CA LEU A 223 -61.69 25.86 59.92
C LEU A 223 -62.63 27.08 59.88
N ALA A 224 -62.79 27.71 58.71
CA ALA A 224 -63.74 28.81 58.52
C ALA A 224 -65.20 28.36 58.75
N SER A 225 -65.57 27.16 58.29
CA SER A 225 -66.90 26.57 58.52
C SER A 225 -67.17 26.31 60.01
N ILE A 226 -66.20 25.76 60.75
CA ILE A 226 -66.35 25.51 62.20
C ILE A 226 -66.45 26.82 62.99
N ALA A 227 -65.64 27.83 62.64
CA ALA A 227 -65.70 29.15 63.30
C ALA A 227 -67.08 29.82 63.14
N GLY A 228 -67.75 29.63 61.99
CA GLY A 228 -69.09 30.13 61.76
C GLY A 228 -70.20 29.42 62.55
N TYR A 229 -69.96 28.20 63.05
CA TYR A 229 -70.93 27.45 63.87
C TYR A 229 -70.84 27.77 65.37
N VAL A 230 -69.72 28.37 65.82
CA VAL A 230 -69.46 28.69 67.24
C VAL A 230 -69.79 30.15 67.57
N ALA A 231 -70.07 30.98 66.57
CA ALA A 231 -70.55 32.36 66.70
C ALA A 231 -72.09 32.43 66.70
#